data_AF-A0AAV4TI08-F1
#
_entry.id   AF-A0AAV4TI08-F1
#
_cell.length_a   1.000
_cell.length_b   1.000
_cell.length_c   1.000
_cell.angle_alpha   90.00
_cell.angle_beta   90.00
_cell.angle_gamma   90.00
#
_symmetry.space_group_name_H-M   'P 1'
#
loop_
_entity.id
_entity.type
_entity.pdbx_description
1 polymer ?
#
loop_
_entity_poly.entity_id
_entity_poly.type
_entity_poly.pdbx_seq_one_letter_code
_entity_poly.pdbx_strand_id
1 'polypeptide(L)'
;MNFLQDRQVIIGVTKKKYNQGIPQGSCLGPILWNLYINDVLKIDLGPNSAIQAFADDIVVMFSAPATFHFSTICPTQLNKIQDWISALQVLSGIPPISYTLRSLQKIFYIRTLRKDIQIGDNTYRAEDLEEDTTFMAPWMKTRTPWRDLQPVEGGHCIYTDGSKKEDRVGSAIVLLKENVENYHHYWRLNDEATVFMAELHAIHKAIEFLSDNSLANAKIISDSRSVLMALDNPANNSPAIFTVKELLKVAQYPIEMVWTKAHIGITGNELADAYAKLGTEKPVIDSFHRLPISFIKKKLKESITTTWQQQWSTSTKGRDVHQLCPTINLNRIHGNFYLNQIITGHGAIGTHQHRFFNANSVCLCGVEEDKSHIVYKCKRWTKLRKKYFPVNYQQQTLLQLLSNKKARTGMECIMKEKLSAIMQDEFT
;
A
#
# COMPACT_ATOMS: atom_id res chain seq x y z
N MET A 1 -7.13 9.15 -36.69
CA MET A 1 -7.82 8.13 -35.86
C MET A 1 -7.12 8.05 -34.51
N ASN A 2 -7.81 8.30 -33.41
CA ASN A 2 -7.22 8.24 -32.07
C ASN A 2 -7.12 6.78 -31.61
N PHE A 3 -6.05 6.09 -32.02
CA PHE A 3 -5.86 4.64 -31.85
C PHE A 3 -5.99 4.16 -30.39
N LEU A 4 -5.82 5.05 -29.42
CA LEU A 4 -5.87 4.75 -27.98
C LEU A 4 -7.20 5.09 -27.31
N GLN A 5 -8.17 5.68 -28.02
CA GLN A 5 -9.52 5.94 -27.51
C GLN A 5 -10.46 4.77 -27.77
N ASP A 6 -11.36 4.52 -26.82
CA ASP A 6 -12.41 3.49 -26.90
C ASP A 6 -11.92 2.04 -27.06
N ARG A 7 -10.67 1.77 -26.65
CA ARG A 7 -10.12 0.41 -26.59
C ARG A 7 -11.00 -0.46 -25.69
N GLN A 8 -11.47 -1.56 -26.25
CA GLN A 8 -12.20 -2.60 -25.54
C GLN A 8 -11.48 -3.92 -25.77
N VAL A 9 -11.28 -4.67 -24.69
CA VAL A 9 -10.85 -6.07 -24.79
C VAL A 9 -12.12 -6.92 -24.83
N ILE A 10 -12.23 -7.74 -25.87
CA ILE A 10 -13.32 -8.70 -26.03
C ILE A 10 -12.78 -10.06 -25.59
N ILE A 11 -13.32 -10.60 -24.50
CA ILE A 11 -12.97 -11.93 -23.99
C ILE A 11 -14.24 -12.77 -24.07
N GLY A 12 -14.33 -13.61 -25.11
CA GLY A 12 -15.56 -14.33 -25.45
C GLY A 12 -16.70 -13.36 -25.77
N VAL A 13 -17.79 -13.42 -24.99
CA VAL A 13 -18.95 -12.50 -25.12
C VAL A 13 -18.81 -11.20 -24.31
N THR A 14 -17.75 -11.06 -23.51
CA THR A 14 -17.61 -9.95 -22.57
C THR A 14 -16.77 -8.83 -23.17
N LYS A 15 -17.31 -7.59 -23.18
CA LYS A 15 -16.58 -6.38 -23.59
C LYS A 15 -16.14 -5.59 -22.36
N LYS A 16 -14.84 -5.37 -22.19
CA LYS A 16 -14.28 -4.56 -21.10
C LYS A 16 -13.54 -3.36 -21.65
N LYS A 17 -13.87 -2.14 -21.21
CA LYS A 17 -13.11 -0.94 -21.54
C LYS A 17 -11.68 -1.06 -20.97
N TYR A 18 -10.68 -0.78 -21.80
CA TYR A 18 -9.26 -0.95 -21.50
C TYR A 18 -8.51 0.35 -21.72
N ASN A 19 -8.30 1.12 -20.65
CA ASN A 19 -7.80 2.49 -20.70
C ASN A 19 -6.37 2.66 -20.18
N GLN A 20 -5.68 1.58 -19.82
CA GLN A 20 -4.33 1.59 -19.26
C GLN A 20 -3.45 0.53 -19.92
N GLY A 21 -2.18 0.84 -20.20
CA GLY A 21 -1.24 -0.11 -20.81
C GLY A 21 -1.55 -0.44 -22.27
N ILE A 22 -0.91 -1.48 -22.81
CA ILE A 22 -1.18 -2.05 -24.12
C ILE A 22 -1.58 -3.52 -23.90
N PRO A 23 -2.66 -4.02 -24.52
CA PRO A 23 -3.02 -5.43 -24.40
C PRO A 23 -1.85 -6.32 -24.83
N GLN A 24 -1.49 -7.28 -23.99
CA GLN A 24 -0.46 -8.26 -24.28
C GLN A 24 -0.82 -9.01 -25.57
N GLY A 25 0.11 -9.08 -26.53
CA GLY A 25 -0.13 -9.68 -27.85
C GLY A 25 -0.74 -8.75 -28.91
N SER A 26 -0.89 -7.45 -28.63
CA SER A 26 -1.35 -6.51 -29.67
C SER A 26 -0.28 -6.25 -30.74
N CYS A 27 -0.70 -6.10 -31.99
CA CYS A 27 0.19 -5.84 -33.14
C CYS A 27 0.97 -4.51 -33.03
N LEU A 28 0.43 -3.51 -32.34
CA LEU A 28 1.11 -2.22 -32.10
C LEU A 28 1.89 -2.17 -30.77
N GLY A 29 1.80 -3.22 -29.93
CA GLY A 29 2.53 -3.32 -28.67
C GLY A 29 4.02 -3.07 -28.83
N PRO A 30 4.70 -3.81 -29.73
CA PRO A 30 6.14 -3.64 -29.96
C PRO A 30 6.52 -2.22 -30.42
N ILE A 31 5.72 -1.60 -31.30
CA ILE A 31 6.01 -0.26 -31.83
C ILE A 31 5.89 0.81 -30.74
N LEU A 32 4.81 0.78 -29.97
CA LEU A 32 4.57 1.73 -28.88
C LEU A 32 5.55 1.49 -27.71
N TRP A 33 5.90 0.23 -27.43
CA TRP A 33 6.97 -0.12 -26.49
C TRP A 33 8.30 0.48 -26.92
N ASN A 34 8.69 0.29 -28.19
CA ASN A 34 9.92 0.85 -28.74
C ASN A 34 9.96 2.38 -28.65
N LEU A 35 8.85 3.07 -28.95
CA LEU A 35 8.77 4.53 -28.81
C LEU A 35 8.96 5.00 -27.36
N TYR A 36 8.41 4.27 -26.39
CA TYR A 36 8.50 4.60 -24.97
C TYR A 36 9.88 4.27 -24.36
N ILE A 37 10.48 3.15 -24.77
CA ILE A 37 11.75 2.65 -24.22
C ILE A 37 12.99 3.21 -24.92
N ASN A 38 12.86 3.78 -26.12
CA ASN A 38 14.00 4.35 -26.84
C ASN A 38 14.83 5.34 -26.00
N ASP A 39 14.18 6.12 -25.13
CA ASP A 39 14.86 7.08 -24.27
C ASP A 39 15.77 6.40 -23.22
N VAL A 40 15.35 5.25 -22.69
CA VAL A 40 16.14 4.45 -21.72
C VAL A 40 17.41 3.90 -22.36
N LEU A 41 17.31 3.46 -23.61
CA LEU A 41 18.45 2.88 -24.34
C LEU A 41 19.56 3.91 -24.63
N LYS A 42 19.24 5.21 -24.55
CA LYS A 42 20.17 6.31 -24.76
C LYS A 42 20.81 6.83 -23.46
N ILE A 43 20.43 6.29 -22.29
CA ILE A 43 21.02 6.69 -21.02
C ILE A 43 22.47 6.19 -20.97
N ASP A 44 23.42 7.12 -20.86
CA ASP A 44 24.82 6.77 -20.60
C ASP A 44 24.96 6.25 -19.15
N LEU A 45 25.03 4.92 -19.02
CA LEU A 45 25.25 4.26 -17.74
C LEU A 45 26.73 4.31 -17.31
N GLY A 46 27.66 4.67 -18.19
CA GLY A 46 29.10 4.72 -17.92
C GLY A 46 29.85 3.43 -18.30
N PRO A 47 31.17 3.36 -18.03
CA PRO A 47 31.99 2.23 -18.45
C PRO A 47 31.53 0.93 -17.79
N ASN A 48 31.71 -0.19 -18.50
CA ASN A 48 31.36 -1.55 -18.03
C ASN A 48 29.87 -1.74 -17.73
N SER A 49 28.99 -0.99 -18.41
CA SER A 49 27.55 -1.18 -18.33
C SER A 49 26.92 -1.14 -19.71
N ALA A 50 25.86 -1.92 -19.87
CA ALA A 50 25.10 -1.99 -21.11
C ALA A 50 23.61 -2.10 -20.78
N ILE A 51 22.80 -1.53 -21.65
CA ILE A 51 21.35 -1.64 -21.56
C ILE A 51 20.82 -2.21 -22.87
N GLN A 52 19.98 -3.22 -22.78
CA GLN A 52 19.40 -3.87 -23.93
C GLN A 52 17.90 -4.07 -23.70
N ALA A 53 17.10 -3.60 -24.65
CA ALA A 53 15.67 -3.87 -24.66
C ALA A 53 15.40 -5.22 -25.33
N PHE A 54 14.47 -5.96 -24.75
CA PHE A 54 13.78 -7.08 -25.38
C PHE A 54 12.31 -6.69 -25.57
N ALA A 55 11.50 -7.58 -26.15
CA ALA A 55 10.05 -7.36 -26.20
C ALA A 55 9.52 -7.25 -24.76
N ASP A 56 8.81 -6.15 -24.45
CA ASP A 56 8.20 -5.82 -23.16
C ASP A 56 9.17 -5.74 -21.94
N ASP A 57 10.47 -6.01 -22.12
CA ASP A 57 11.48 -6.07 -21.05
C ASP A 57 12.74 -5.26 -21.37
N ILE A 58 13.51 -4.92 -20.32
CA ILE A 58 14.83 -4.30 -20.42
C ILE A 58 15.79 -5.05 -19.52
N VAL A 59 16.95 -5.41 -20.07
CA VAL A 59 18.08 -5.96 -19.32
C VAL A 59 19.12 -4.85 -19.14
N VAL A 60 19.49 -4.61 -17.89
CA VAL A 60 20.60 -3.75 -17.53
C VAL A 60 21.75 -4.64 -17.06
N MET A 61 22.84 -4.63 -17.82
CA MET A 61 24.03 -5.45 -17.59
C MET A 61 25.14 -4.59 -17.00
N PHE A 62 25.84 -5.16 -16.02
CA PHE A 62 26.98 -4.56 -15.37
C PHE A 62 28.12 -5.58 -15.38
N SER A 63 29.34 -5.15 -15.69
CA SER A 63 30.55 -5.96 -15.52
C SER A 63 31.49 -5.31 -14.52
N ALA A 64 32.10 -6.13 -13.66
CA ALA A 64 33.14 -5.68 -12.75
C ALA A 64 34.12 -6.82 -12.47
N PRO A 65 35.40 -6.53 -12.18
CA PRO A 65 36.41 -7.56 -11.93
C PRO A 65 36.16 -8.39 -10.66
N ALA A 66 35.38 -7.87 -9.71
CA ALA A 66 35.09 -8.52 -8.44
C ALA A 66 33.71 -8.14 -7.88
N THR A 67 33.14 -9.04 -7.06
CA THR A 67 31.78 -8.92 -6.52
C THR A 67 31.54 -7.65 -5.69
N PHE A 68 32.55 -7.16 -4.97
CA PHE A 68 32.41 -5.96 -4.14
C PHE A 68 32.21 -4.68 -4.95
N HIS A 69 32.69 -4.60 -6.20
CA HIS A 69 32.49 -3.43 -7.06
C HIS A 69 31.03 -3.26 -7.48
N PHE A 70 30.24 -4.34 -7.56
CA PHE A 70 28.81 -4.25 -7.85
C PHE A 70 28.03 -3.51 -6.76
N SER A 71 28.52 -3.51 -5.51
CA SER A 71 27.89 -2.77 -4.42
C SER A 71 27.92 -1.24 -4.64
N THR A 72 28.84 -0.75 -5.48
CA THR A 72 29.02 0.69 -5.77
C THR A 72 28.53 1.07 -7.16
N ILE A 73 28.77 0.22 -8.16
CA ILE A 73 28.44 0.47 -9.57
C ILE A 73 26.92 0.37 -9.79
N CYS A 74 26.30 -0.69 -9.28
CA CYS A 74 24.88 -0.99 -9.53
C CYS A 74 23.95 0.12 -9.00
N PRO A 75 24.09 0.65 -7.76
CA PRO A 75 23.25 1.75 -7.29
C PRO A 75 23.41 3.03 -8.12
N THR A 76 24.65 3.39 -8.49
CA THR A 76 24.94 4.62 -9.23
C THR A 76 24.31 4.62 -10.62
N GLN A 77 24.35 3.48 -11.31
CA GLN A 77 23.80 3.32 -12.64
C GLN A 77 22.29 3.14 -12.62
N LEU A 78 21.75 2.41 -11.64
CA LEU A 78 20.30 2.33 -11.41
C LEU A 78 19.67 3.67 -11.05
N ASN A 79 20.40 4.56 -10.37
CA ASN A 79 19.93 5.91 -10.08
C ASN A 79 19.72 6.73 -11.36
N LYS A 80 20.57 6.58 -12.39
CA LYS A 80 20.39 7.28 -13.68
C LYS A 80 19.08 6.87 -14.37
N ILE A 81 18.75 5.57 -14.33
CA ILE A 81 17.47 5.07 -14.86
C ILE A 81 16.30 5.57 -14.00
N GLN A 82 16.45 5.58 -12.67
CA GLN A 82 15.43 6.11 -11.75
C GLN A 82 15.17 7.60 -11.97
N ASP A 83 16.20 8.39 -12.24
CA ASP A 83 16.06 9.82 -12.53
C ASP A 83 15.20 10.04 -13.78
N TRP A 84 15.36 9.21 -14.81
CA TRP A 84 14.54 9.25 -16.02
C TRP A 84 13.04 8.98 -15.75
N ILE A 85 12.71 7.99 -14.90
CA ILE A 85 11.31 7.65 -14.55
C ILE A 85 10.74 8.39 -13.34
N SER A 86 11.52 9.22 -12.65
CA SER A 86 11.16 9.80 -11.34
C SER A 86 9.78 10.48 -11.30
N ALA A 87 9.47 11.30 -12.30
CA ALA A 87 8.17 11.97 -12.42
C ALA A 87 7.00 11.00 -12.67
N LEU A 88 7.22 9.94 -13.47
CA LEU A 88 6.20 8.94 -13.77
C LEU A 88 5.91 8.06 -12.56
N GLN A 89 6.93 7.70 -11.78
CA GLN A 89 6.80 6.94 -10.53
C GLN A 89 5.93 7.66 -9.50
N VAL A 90 6.12 8.97 -9.34
CA VAL A 90 5.31 9.79 -8.44
C VAL A 90 3.85 9.85 -8.92
N LEU A 91 3.63 9.95 -10.23
CA LEU A 91 2.28 10.00 -10.81
C LEU A 91 1.55 8.66 -10.77
N SER A 92 2.27 7.54 -10.84
CA SER A 92 1.71 6.19 -10.77
C SER A 92 1.63 5.64 -9.34
N GLY A 93 2.24 6.31 -8.36
CA GLY A 93 2.36 5.81 -6.99
C GLY A 93 3.23 4.57 -6.86
N ILE A 94 4.11 4.31 -7.85
CA ILE A 94 4.97 3.12 -7.88
C ILE A 94 6.36 3.51 -7.35
N PRO A 95 6.83 2.92 -6.24
CA PRO A 95 8.16 3.22 -5.72
C PRO A 95 9.29 2.89 -6.70
N PRO A 96 10.40 3.64 -6.66
CA PRO A 96 11.65 3.25 -7.30
C PRO A 96 12.06 1.80 -7.05
N ILE A 97 12.53 1.14 -8.12
CA ILE A 97 12.92 -0.27 -8.07
C ILE A 97 14.00 -0.55 -7.02
N SER A 98 14.93 0.40 -6.80
CA SER A 98 15.96 0.31 -5.75
C SER A 98 15.36 0.12 -4.36
N TYR A 99 14.26 0.81 -4.04
CA TYR A 99 13.58 0.68 -2.75
C TYR A 99 12.87 -0.66 -2.61
N THR A 100 12.22 -1.10 -3.68
CA THR A 100 11.56 -2.41 -3.73
C THR A 100 12.57 -3.53 -3.54
N LEU A 101 13.71 -3.49 -4.22
CA LEU A 101 14.79 -4.46 -4.08
C LEU A 101 15.37 -4.48 -2.66
N ARG A 102 15.67 -3.32 -2.08
CA ARG A 102 16.15 -3.23 -0.68
C ARG A 102 15.14 -3.81 0.31
N SER A 103 13.85 -3.60 0.07
CA SER A 103 12.79 -4.15 0.93
C SER A 103 12.66 -5.65 0.79
N LEU A 104 12.71 -6.18 -0.44
CA LEU A 104 12.71 -7.63 -0.68
C LEU A 104 13.93 -8.31 -0.07
N GLN A 105 15.12 -7.70 -0.17
CA GLN A 105 16.34 -8.18 0.46
C GLN A 105 16.18 -8.26 1.99
N LYS A 106 15.65 -7.20 2.63
CA LYS A 106 15.41 -7.21 4.08
C LYS A 106 14.41 -8.28 4.50
N ILE A 107 13.33 -8.48 3.74
CA ILE A 107 12.37 -9.56 3.99
C ILE A 107 13.04 -10.92 3.88
N PHE A 108 13.88 -11.14 2.86
CA PHE A 108 14.63 -12.39 2.71
C PHE A 108 15.60 -12.63 3.88
N TYR A 109 16.28 -11.59 4.36
CA TYR A 109 17.21 -11.71 5.50
C TYR A 109 16.50 -12.09 6.80
N ILE A 110 15.43 -11.37 7.18
CA ILE A 110 14.74 -11.65 8.43
C ILE A 110 13.95 -12.96 8.39
N ARG A 111 13.25 -13.23 7.28
CA ARG A 111 12.36 -14.39 7.18
C ARG A 111 13.10 -15.67 6.82
N THR A 112 13.94 -15.63 5.79
CA THR A 112 14.57 -16.84 5.23
C THR A 112 15.91 -17.14 5.89
N LEU A 113 16.78 -16.13 6.02
CA LEU A 113 18.11 -16.33 6.60
C LEU A 113 18.12 -16.23 8.13
N ARG A 114 16.99 -15.87 8.76
CA ARG A 114 16.86 -15.62 10.20
C ARG A 114 17.93 -14.66 10.74
N LYS A 115 18.18 -13.58 10.00
CA LYS A 115 19.12 -12.51 10.38
C LYS A 115 18.38 -11.23 10.75
N ASP A 116 18.86 -10.57 11.78
CA ASP A 116 18.34 -9.28 12.22
C ASP A 116 18.47 -8.22 11.12
N ILE A 117 17.49 -7.33 11.07
CA ILE A 117 17.45 -6.24 10.08
C ILE A 117 17.21 -4.90 10.77
N GLN A 118 17.74 -3.86 10.16
CA GLN A 118 17.51 -2.49 10.60
C GLN A 118 16.55 -1.78 9.63
N ILE A 119 15.54 -1.07 10.16
CA ILE A 119 14.62 -0.24 9.38
C ILE A 119 14.51 1.12 10.07
N GLY A 120 15.12 2.15 9.47
CA GLY A 120 15.31 3.43 10.15
C GLY A 120 16.23 3.24 11.36
N ASP A 121 15.82 3.78 12.51
CA ASP A 121 16.57 3.66 13.76
C ASP A 121 16.22 2.41 14.56
N ASN A 122 15.24 1.62 14.10
CA ASN A 122 14.77 0.43 14.79
C ASN A 122 15.46 -0.84 14.27
N THR A 123 15.84 -1.71 15.20
CA THR A 123 16.35 -3.06 14.92
C THR A 123 15.24 -4.08 15.16
N TYR A 124 15.00 -4.93 14.16
CA TYR A 124 14.05 -6.03 14.24
C TYR A 124 14.81 -7.34 14.25
N ARG A 125 14.62 -8.12 15.31
CA ARG A 125 15.30 -9.40 15.45
C ARG A 125 14.55 -10.50 14.73
N ALA A 126 15.28 -11.46 14.17
CA ALA A 126 14.65 -12.58 13.49
C ALA A 126 13.93 -13.55 14.44
N GLU A 127 14.38 -13.62 15.70
CA GLU A 127 13.76 -14.41 16.77
C GLU A 127 12.37 -13.90 17.16
N ASP A 128 12.14 -12.60 17.01
CA ASP A 128 10.87 -11.94 17.32
C ASP A 128 9.80 -12.20 16.27
N LEU A 129 10.15 -12.74 15.10
CA LEU A 129 9.21 -12.96 13.99
C LEU A 129 8.37 -14.22 14.23
N GLU A 130 7.09 -14.16 13.88
CA GLU A 130 6.24 -15.35 13.82
C GLU A 130 6.89 -16.41 12.93
N GLU A 131 6.78 -17.67 13.35
CA GLU A 131 7.20 -18.78 12.50
C GLU A 131 6.23 -18.91 11.32
N ASP A 132 6.78 -19.28 10.15
CA ASP A 132 5.93 -19.58 9.01
C ASP A 132 5.01 -20.74 9.43
N THR A 133 3.71 -20.52 9.24
CA THR A 133 2.67 -21.48 9.58
C THR A 133 3.04 -22.86 9.07
N THR A 134 3.07 -23.85 9.97
CA THR A 134 3.14 -25.24 9.57
C THR A 134 1.97 -25.48 8.60
N PHE A 135 2.26 -26.06 7.44
CA PHE A 135 1.22 -26.35 6.45
C PHE A 135 0.07 -27.11 7.13
N MET A 136 -1.09 -26.46 7.23
CA MET A 136 -2.28 -27.07 7.79
C MET A 136 -3.08 -27.74 6.69
N ALA A 137 -3.16 -29.06 6.76
CA ALA A 137 -4.02 -29.82 5.88
C ALA A 137 -5.49 -29.35 6.00
N PRO A 138 -6.27 -29.33 4.89
CA PRO A 138 -7.62 -28.81 4.89
C PRO A 138 -8.56 -29.43 5.94
N TRP A 139 -8.39 -30.71 6.29
CA TRP A 139 -9.24 -31.42 7.26
C TRP A 139 -8.96 -31.06 8.73
N MET A 140 -7.82 -30.42 9.03
CA MET A 140 -7.51 -29.93 10.38
C MET A 140 -8.15 -28.56 10.67
N LYS A 141 -8.68 -27.91 9.63
CA LYS A 141 -9.31 -26.59 9.72
C LYS A 141 -10.68 -26.71 10.37
N THR A 142 -10.82 -26.08 11.52
CA THR A 142 -12.05 -26.13 12.34
C THR A 142 -12.62 -24.73 12.54
N ARG A 143 -13.92 -24.68 12.81
CA ARG A 143 -14.65 -23.47 13.17
C ARG A 143 -14.85 -23.43 14.68
N THR A 144 -14.72 -22.24 15.25
CA THR A 144 -15.17 -21.97 16.62
C THR A 144 -16.37 -21.03 16.51
N PRO A 145 -17.61 -21.55 16.52
CA PRO A 145 -18.79 -20.71 16.42
C PRO A 145 -18.94 -19.82 17.66
N TRP A 146 -19.63 -18.71 17.49
CA TRP A 146 -19.98 -17.77 18.55
C TRP A 146 -21.41 -17.28 18.35
N ARG A 147 -22.02 -16.76 19.41
CA ARG A 147 -23.39 -16.21 19.38
C ARG A 147 -23.47 -14.84 20.02
N ASP A 148 -24.58 -14.13 19.78
CA ASP A 148 -24.87 -12.88 20.47
C ASP A 148 -25.16 -13.12 21.95
N LEU A 149 -24.74 -12.17 22.80
CA LEU A 149 -25.03 -12.17 24.23
C LEU A 149 -26.54 -12.15 24.45
N GLN A 150 -27.01 -13.11 25.26
CA GLN A 150 -28.37 -13.19 25.79
C GLN A 150 -28.31 -12.93 27.30
N PRO A 151 -29.44 -12.58 27.97
CA PRO A 151 -29.48 -12.43 29.42
C PRO A 151 -28.81 -13.64 30.09
N VAL A 152 -27.82 -13.36 30.95
CA VAL A 152 -26.94 -14.41 31.48
C VAL A 152 -27.69 -15.21 32.55
N GLU A 153 -28.14 -16.40 32.20
CA GLU A 153 -28.63 -17.38 33.18
C GLU A 153 -27.45 -18.27 33.64
N GLY A 154 -26.89 -17.95 34.81
CA GLY A 154 -25.90 -18.76 35.51
C GLY A 154 -24.56 -19.02 34.80
N GLY A 155 -23.65 -19.67 35.53
CA GLY A 155 -22.30 -20.06 35.06
C GLY A 155 -21.22 -19.01 35.28
N HIS A 156 -20.01 -19.32 34.82
CA HIS A 156 -18.84 -18.45 34.92
C HIS A 156 -18.75 -17.57 33.67
N CYS A 157 -18.84 -16.25 33.83
CA CYS A 157 -18.75 -15.32 32.71
C CYS A 157 -17.43 -14.57 32.75
N ILE A 158 -16.53 -14.88 31.80
CA ILE A 158 -15.28 -14.15 31.66
C ILE A 158 -15.42 -13.14 30.52
N TYR A 159 -15.30 -11.87 30.87
CA TYR A 159 -15.23 -10.78 29.91
C TYR A 159 -13.77 -10.54 29.54
N THR A 160 -13.53 -10.23 28.27
CA THR A 160 -12.18 -10.03 27.72
C THR A 160 -12.14 -8.73 26.93
N ASP A 161 -11.02 -8.01 27.00
CA ASP A 161 -10.81 -6.79 26.22
C ASP A 161 -9.33 -6.56 25.89
N GLY A 162 -9.06 -5.88 24.78
CA GLY A 162 -7.74 -5.45 24.34
C GLY A 162 -7.70 -3.94 24.03
N SER A 163 -6.76 -3.23 24.66
CA SER A 163 -6.63 -1.78 24.50
C SER A 163 -5.28 -1.37 23.92
N LYS A 164 -5.25 -0.27 23.15
CA LYS A 164 -4.01 0.37 22.69
C LYS A 164 -4.08 1.89 22.89
N LYS A 165 -3.10 2.44 23.61
CA LYS A 165 -2.95 3.88 23.93
C LYS A 165 -1.51 4.30 23.70
N GLU A 166 -1.27 5.30 22.84
CA GLU A 166 0.07 5.86 22.57
C GLU A 166 1.14 4.79 22.30
N ASP A 167 0.83 3.86 21.39
CA ASP A 167 1.61 2.66 21.05
C ASP A 167 1.77 1.58 22.13
N ARG A 168 1.30 1.83 23.35
CA ARG A 168 1.26 0.84 24.43
C ARG A 168 0.00 -0.01 24.35
N VAL A 169 0.15 -1.31 24.54
CA VAL A 169 -0.88 -2.33 24.32
C VAL A 169 -1.12 -3.11 25.59
N GLY A 170 -2.38 -3.21 26.00
CA GLY A 170 -2.82 -3.95 27.17
C GLY A 170 -3.96 -4.90 26.84
N SER A 171 -4.09 -5.96 27.62
CA SER A 171 -5.22 -6.91 27.51
C SER A 171 -5.68 -7.29 28.90
N ALA A 172 -6.95 -7.64 29.06
CA ALA A 172 -7.49 -8.01 30.36
C ALA A 172 -8.59 -9.07 30.29
N ILE A 173 -8.76 -9.76 31.42
CA ILE A 173 -9.88 -10.65 31.68
C ILE A 173 -10.56 -10.26 32.99
N VAL A 174 -11.88 -10.42 33.05
CA VAL A 174 -12.70 -10.19 34.25
C VAL A 174 -13.71 -11.33 34.40
N LEU A 175 -13.63 -12.08 35.48
CA LEU A 175 -14.61 -13.09 35.85
C LEU A 175 -15.72 -12.45 36.70
N LEU A 176 -16.93 -12.49 36.17
CA LEU A 176 -18.15 -12.23 36.93
C LEU A 176 -18.85 -13.55 37.27
N LYS A 177 -19.24 -13.69 38.54
CA LYS A 177 -20.15 -14.74 39.02
C LYS A 177 -21.33 -14.06 39.69
N GLU A 178 -22.55 -14.36 39.23
CA GLU A 178 -23.78 -13.73 39.76
C GLU A 178 -23.73 -12.19 39.72
N ASN A 179 -23.15 -11.63 38.65
CA ASN A 179 -22.90 -10.18 38.44
C ASN A 179 -21.96 -9.53 39.47
N VAL A 180 -21.26 -10.30 40.28
CA VAL A 180 -20.21 -9.82 41.20
C VAL A 180 -18.85 -10.16 40.61
N GLU A 181 -17.94 -9.18 40.65
CA GLU A 181 -16.55 -9.39 40.26
C GLU A 181 -15.87 -10.35 41.23
N ASN A 182 -15.38 -11.46 40.69
CA ASN A 182 -14.73 -12.50 41.48
C ASN A 182 -13.22 -12.53 41.24
N TYR A 183 -12.79 -12.21 40.01
CA TYR A 183 -11.40 -12.18 39.62
C TYR A 183 -11.19 -11.24 38.44
N HIS A 184 -10.03 -10.60 38.37
CA HIS A 184 -9.56 -9.89 37.19
C HIS A 184 -8.06 -10.09 37.03
N HIS A 185 -7.58 -9.95 35.80
CA HIS A 185 -6.16 -9.82 35.53
C HIS A 185 -5.93 -9.02 34.26
N TYR A 186 -4.80 -8.33 34.18
CA TYR A 186 -4.41 -7.57 33.01
C TYR A 186 -2.92 -7.64 32.73
N TRP A 187 -2.58 -7.65 31.45
CA TRP A 187 -1.23 -7.81 30.93
C TRP A 187 -0.85 -6.65 30.04
N ARG A 188 0.44 -6.31 30.08
CA ARG A 188 1.13 -5.48 29.12
C ARG A 188 1.71 -6.35 28.01
N LEU A 189 1.31 -6.07 26.77
CA LEU A 189 1.93 -6.68 25.58
C LEU A 189 3.09 -5.82 25.08
N ASN A 190 3.86 -6.28 24.09
CA ASN A 190 4.84 -5.44 23.41
C ASN A 190 4.18 -4.36 22.52
N ASP A 191 4.89 -3.27 22.23
CA ASP A 191 4.35 -2.04 21.61
C ASP A 191 3.91 -2.23 20.16
N GLU A 192 4.53 -3.20 19.50
CA GLU A 192 4.23 -3.59 18.14
C GLU A 192 2.94 -4.39 18.03
N ALA A 193 2.43 -4.91 19.15
CA ALA A 193 1.18 -5.66 19.15
C ALA A 193 0.01 -4.80 18.64
N THR A 194 -0.93 -5.46 17.97
CA THR A 194 -2.16 -4.82 17.49
C THR A 194 -3.27 -4.99 18.52
N VAL A 195 -4.30 -4.15 18.46
CA VAL A 195 -5.52 -4.34 19.26
C VAL A 195 -6.08 -5.75 19.04
N PHE A 196 -6.11 -6.22 17.79
CA PHE A 196 -6.52 -7.60 17.46
C PHE A 196 -5.72 -8.67 18.22
N MET A 197 -4.40 -8.49 18.37
CA MET A 197 -3.56 -9.42 19.15
C MET A 197 -3.85 -9.33 20.64
N ALA A 198 -4.11 -8.13 21.18
CA ALA A 198 -4.47 -7.94 22.58
C ALA A 198 -5.80 -8.62 22.92
N GLU A 199 -6.81 -8.45 22.05
CA GLU A 199 -8.11 -9.12 22.15
C GLU A 199 -7.97 -10.65 22.10
N LEU A 200 -7.18 -11.16 21.15
CA LEU A 200 -6.93 -12.59 21.03
C LEU A 200 -6.15 -13.13 22.23
N HIS A 201 -5.20 -12.35 22.76
CA HIS A 201 -4.45 -12.70 23.96
C HIS A 201 -5.34 -12.75 25.20
N ALA A 202 -6.29 -11.82 25.34
CA ALA A 202 -7.26 -11.84 26.43
C ALA A 202 -8.10 -13.14 26.40
N ILE A 203 -8.57 -13.55 25.21
CA ILE A 203 -9.28 -14.83 25.03
C ILE A 203 -8.37 -16.03 25.35
N HIS A 204 -7.13 -16.02 24.87
CA HIS A 204 -6.15 -17.05 25.17
C HIS A 204 -5.96 -17.22 26.69
N LYS A 205 -5.76 -16.11 27.42
CA LYS A 205 -5.61 -16.10 28.88
C LYS A 205 -6.89 -16.49 29.61
N ALA A 206 -8.06 -16.15 29.09
CA ALA A 206 -9.32 -16.62 29.65
C ALA A 206 -9.43 -18.15 29.57
N ILE A 207 -9.03 -18.78 28.46
CA ILE A 207 -9.06 -20.24 28.29
C ILE A 207 -8.07 -20.93 29.23
N GLU A 208 -6.85 -20.41 29.34
CA GLU A 208 -5.84 -20.91 30.31
C GLU A 208 -6.40 -20.84 31.73
N PHE A 209 -6.92 -19.68 32.15
CA PHE A 209 -7.50 -19.49 33.48
C PHE A 209 -8.65 -20.45 33.77
N LEU A 210 -9.57 -20.66 32.82
CA LEU A 210 -10.68 -21.61 32.97
C LEU A 210 -10.20 -23.05 33.14
N SER A 211 -9.17 -23.43 32.38
CA SER A 211 -8.60 -24.77 32.41
C SER A 211 -7.86 -25.02 33.72
N ASP A 212 -7.01 -24.08 34.15
CA ASP A 212 -6.23 -24.17 35.38
C ASP A 212 -7.11 -24.25 36.64
N ASN A 213 -8.26 -23.58 36.62
CA ASN A 213 -9.21 -23.57 37.74
C ASN A 213 -10.33 -24.62 37.60
N SER A 214 -10.31 -25.45 36.55
CA SER A 214 -11.32 -26.49 36.28
C SER A 214 -12.76 -25.96 36.32
N LEU A 215 -12.98 -24.76 35.76
CA LEU A 215 -14.28 -24.09 35.80
C LEU A 215 -15.22 -24.60 34.71
N ALA A 216 -16.25 -25.33 35.10
CA ALA A 216 -17.32 -25.78 34.20
C ALA A 216 -18.35 -24.67 33.92
N ASN A 217 -19.16 -24.88 32.87
CA ASN A 217 -20.23 -23.96 32.44
C ASN A 217 -19.73 -22.52 32.26
N ALA A 218 -18.66 -22.37 31.47
CA ALA A 218 -17.96 -21.12 31.26
C ALA A 218 -18.26 -20.49 29.90
N LYS A 219 -18.42 -19.16 29.92
CA LYS A 219 -18.68 -18.32 28.74
C LYS A 219 -17.57 -17.28 28.65
N ILE A 220 -16.92 -17.18 27.50
CA ILE A 220 -15.99 -16.10 27.18
C ILE A 220 -16.76 -15.06 26.35
N ILE A 221 -16.87 -13.86 26.90
CA ILE A 221 -17.63 -12.74 26.35
C ILE A 221 -16.63 -11.68 25.86
N SER A 222 -16.63 -11.41 24.56
CA SER A 222 -15.74 -10.43 23.92
C SER A 222 -16.55 -9.50 23.02
N ASP A 223 -16.20 -8.22 22.98
CA ASP A 223 -16.77 -7.28 22.01
C ASP A 223 -16.01 -7.24 20.67
N SER A 224 -14.84 -7.89 20.62
CA SER A 224 -14.02 -8.02 19.41
C SER A 224 -14.60 -9.01 18.41
N ARG A 225 -15.60 -8.53 17.67
CA ARG A 225 -16.19 -9.25 16.54
C ARG A 225 -15.14 -9.72 15.52
N SER A 226 -14.06 -8.94 15.37
CA SER A 226 -12.97 -9.28 14.45
C SER A 226 -12.25 -10.57 14.85
N VAL A 227 -11.99 -10.79 16.14
CA VAL A 227 -11.35 -12.00 16.66
C VAL A 227 -12.32 -13.18 16.59
N LEU A 228 -13.58 -12.97 16.97
CA LEU A 228 -14.62 -14.01 16.88
C LEU A 228 -14.85 -14.48 15.44
N MET A 229 -14.88 -13.56 14.46
CA MET A 229 -14.94 -13.92 13.03
C MET A 229 -13.68 -14.65 12.57
N ALA A 230 -12.51 -14.31 13.10
CA ALA A 230 -11.25 -14.99 12.78
C ALA A 230 -11.23 -16.44 13.32
N LEU A 231 -11.78 -16.67 14.51
CA LEU A 231 -11.96 -17.98 15.13
C LEU A 231 -13.03 -18.82 14.39
N ASP A 232 -14.11 -18.20 13.93
CA ASP A 232 -15.15 -18.90 13.16
C ASP A 232 -14.74 -19.21 11.71
N ASN A 233 -13.73 -18.50 11.16
CA ASN A 233 -13.25 -18.75 9.81
C ASN A 233 -12.33 -19.98 9.74
N PRO A 234 -12.71 -21.07 9.06
CA PRO A 234 -11.86 -22.26 8.93
C PRO A 234 -10.65 -22.00 8.02
N ALA A 235 -10.75 -21.05 7.09
CA ALA A 235 -9.66 -20.73 6.16
C ALA A 235 -8.58 -19.81 6.76
N ASN A 236 -8.74 -19.34 8.00
CA ASN A 236 -7.75 -18.51 8.66
C ASN A 236 -6.50 -19.33 9.00
N ASN A 237 -5.33 -18.87 8.52
CA ASN A 237 -4.05 -19.55 8.71
C ASN A 237 -3.17 -18.84 9.75
N SER A 238 -3.66 -17.89 10.55
CA SER A 238 -2.82 -17.26 11.59
C SER A 238 -2.38 -18.28 12.66
N PRO A 239 -1.08 -18.39 13.00
CA PRO A 239 -0.62 -19.28 14.06
C PRO A 239 -1.29 -19.00 15.40
N ALA A 240 -1.45 -17.72 15.78
CA ALA A 240 -2.07 -17.35 17.04
C ALA A 240 -3.55 -17.78 17.13
N ILE A 241 -4.29 -17.66 16.02
CA ILE A 241 -5.69 -18.14 15.94
C ILE A 241 -5.74 -19.66 16.06
N PHE A 242 -4.79 -20.36 15.43
CA PHE A 242 -4.70 -21.81 15.55
C PHE A 242 -4.44 -22.25 16.99
N THR A 243 -3.49 -21.63 17.69
CA THR A 243 -3.22 -21.92 19.11
C THR A 243 -4.47 -21.81 19.97
N VAL A 244 -5.24 -20.74 19.81
CA VAL A 244 -6.50 -20.55 20.56
C VAL A 244 -7.54 -21.62 20.19
N LYS A 245 -7.65 -22.00 18.91
CA LYS A 245 -8.55 -23.10 18.49
C LYS A 245 -8.14 -24.44 19.10
N GLU A 246 -6.85 -24.75 19.15
CA GLU A 246 -6.37 -25.99 19.76
C GLU A 246 -6.62 -26.01 21.26
N LEU A 247 -6.38 -24.91 21.97
CA LEU A 247 -6.71 -24.79 23.39
C LEU A 247 -8.18 -25.03 23.68
N LEU A 248 -9.07 -24.47 22.86
CA LEU A 248 -10.52 -24.71 22.99
C LEU A 248 -10.90 -26.17 22.76
N LYS A 249 -10.19 -26.90 21.89
CA LYS A 249 -10.45 -28.33 21.63
C LYS A 249 -10.03 -29.22 22.79
N VAL A 250 -8.91 -28.89 23.44
CA VAL A 250 -8.35 -29.69 24.55
C VAL A 250 -8.83 -29.24 25.92
N ALA A 251 -9.60 -28.15 26.00
CA ALA A 251 -10.21 -27.67 27.23
C ALA A 251 -11.07 -28.78 27.88
N GLN A 252 -10.93 -28.94 29.20
CA GLN A 252 -11.60 -30.00 29.96
C GLN A 252 -13.13 -29.90 29.88
N TYR A 253 -13.65 -28.67 29.89
CA TYR A 253 -15.08 -28.39 29.78
C TYR A 253 -15.36 -27.57 28.53
N PRO A 254 -16.53 -27.74 27.88
CA PRO A 254 -16.92 -26.90 26.76
C PRO A 254 -16.97 -25.42 27.17
N ILE A 255 -16.28 -24.58 26.39
CA ILE A 255 -16.25 -23.12 26.57
C ILE A 255 -17.10 -22.50 25.46
N GLU A 256 -18.05 -21.66 25.85
CA GLU A 256 -18.91 -20.95 24.91
C GLU A 256 -18.34 -19.58 24.55
N MET A 257 -18.20 -19.29 23.26
CA MET A 257 -17.79 -17.97 22.76
C MET A 257 -19.00 -17.09 22.51
N VAL A 258 -19.02 -15.90 23.12
CA VAL A 258 -20.15 -14.98 23.09
C VAL A 258 -19.68 -13.59 22.67
N TRP A 259 -20.40 -12.97 21.73
CA TRP A 259 -20.19 -11.60 21.33
C TRP A 259 -21.07 -10.64 22.11
N THR A 260 -20.50 -9.55 22.59
CA THR A 260 -21.24 -8.44 23.18
C THR A 260 -20.98 -7.14 22.42
N LYS A 261 -21.88 -6.16 22.57
CA LYS A 261 -21.62 -4.81 22.03
C LYS A 261 -20.71 -4.05 23.00
N ALA A 262 -19.75 -3.34 22.45
CA ALA A 262 -18.95 -2.38 23.18
C ALA A 262 -19.79 -1.19 23.66
N HIS A 263 -19.45 -0.64 24.83
CA HIS A 263 -19.94 0.65 25.34
C HIS A 263 -21.47 0.81 25.50
N ILE A 264 -22.16 -0.24 25.95
CA ILE A 264 -23.61 -0.20 26.21
C ILE A 264 -24.00 -0.42 27.68
N GLY A 265 -23.09 -0.18 28.65
CA GLY A 265 -23.43 -0.32 30.07
C GLY A 265 -23.29 -1.75 30.62
N ILE A 266 -22.65 -2.67 29.89
CA ILE A 266 -22.45 -4.04 30.39
C ILE A 266 -21.27 -4.03 31.35
N THR A 267 -21.57 -4.17 32.64
CA THR A 267 -20.60 -4.06 33.74
C THR A 267 -19.32 -4.86 33.50
N GLY A 268 -19.42 -6.13 33.09
CA GLY A 268 -18.25 -6.97 32.83
C GLY A 268 -17.38 -6.49 31.66
N ASN A 269 -17.99 -5.98 30.59
CA ASN A 269 -17.25 -5.44 29.44
C ASN A 269 -16.57 -4.12 29.79
N GLU A 270 -17.25 -3.27 30.55
CA GLU A 270 -16.70 -1.98 31.00
C GLU A 270 -15.52 -2.18 31.96
N LEU A 271 -15.61 -3.17 32.86
CA LEU A 271 -14.49 -3.56 33.71
C LEU A 271 -13.33 -4.09 32.88
N ALA A 272 -13.58 -4.98 31.91
CA ALA A 272 -12.53 -5.52 31.05
C ALA A 272 -11.80 -4.40 30.27
N ASP A 273 -12.52 -3.46 29.68
CA ASP A 273 -11.96 -2.27 29.00
C ASP A 273 -11.15 -1.39 29.96
N ALA A 274 -11.63 -1.17 31.19
CA ALA A 274 -10.89 -0.41 32.20
C ALA A 274 -9.57 -1.12 32.59
N TYR A 275 -9.60 -2.43 32.82
CA TYR A 275 -8.39 -3.20 33.14
C TYR A 275 -7.42 -3.31 31.97
N ALA A 276 -7.92 -3.44 30.74
CA ALA A 276 -7.07 -3.46 29.55
C ALA A 276 -6.32 -2.13 29.38
N LYS A 277 -6.99 -1.00 29.68
CA LYS A 277 -6.36 0.32 29.74
C LYS A 277 -5.30 0.40 30.84
N LEU A 278 -5.55 -0.11 32.04
CA LEU A 278 -4.51 -0.21 33.09
C LEU A 278 -3.31 -1.07 32.63
N GLY A 279 -3.57 -2.12 31.84
CA GLY A 279 -2.54 -2.92 31.19
C GLY A 279 -1.61 -2.10 30.28
N THR A 280 -2.13 -1.07 29.58
CA THR A 280 -1.29 -0.19 28.76
C THR A 280 -0.31 0.63 29.60
N GLU A 281 -0.62 0.91 30.87
CA GLU A 281 0.14 1.80 31.74
C GLU A 281 1.28 1.08 32.48
N LYS A 282 1.26 -0.26 32.56
CA LYS A 282 2.31 -1.07 33.17
C LYS A 282 3.68 -0.87 32.50
N PRO A 283 4.74 -0.53 33.25
CA PRO A 283 6.04 -0.15 32.68
C PRO A 283 6.80 -1.33 32.05
N VAL A 284 6.51 -2.56 32.47
CA VAL A 284 7.18 -3.79 32.01
C VAL A 284 6.23 -4.58 31.12
N ILE A 285 6.75 -5.13 30.02
CA ILE A 285 6.02 -6.05 29.14
C ILE A 285 5.86 -7.40 29.85
N ASP A 286 4.62 -7.83 30.06
CA ASP A 286 4.31 -9.13 30.64
C ASP A 286 4.23 -10.24 29.59
N SER A 287 3.86 -9.91 28.34
CA SER A 287 3.59 -10.90 27.31
C SER A 287 4.07 -10.44 25.93
N PHE A 288 5.18 -11.02 25.48
CA PHE A 288 5.75 -10.74 24.18
C PHE A 288 5.02 -11.53 23.08
N HIS A 289 4.50 -10.82 22.07
CA HIS A 289 3.88 -11.42 20.89
C HIS A 289 4.78 -11.26 19.69
N ARG A 290 5.04 -12.37 19.02
CA ARG A 290 5.87 -12.39 17.81
C ARG A 290 5.24 -11.55 16.69
N LEU A 291 6.11 -10.96 15.88
CA LEU A 291 5.74 -10.03 14.83
C LEU A 291 5.34 -10.78 13.55
N PRO A 292 4.18 -10.49 12.96
CA PRO A 292 3.82 -11.07 11.68
C PRO A 292 4.65 -10.41 10.57
N ILE A 293 4.95 -11.17 9.50
CA ILE A 293 5.71 -10.62 8.36
C ILE A 293 5.01 -9.42 7.70
N SER A 294 3.68 -9.34 7.80
CA SER A 294 2.88 -8.20 7.33
C SER A 294 3.23 -6.90 8.06
N PHE A 295 3.56 -6.98 9.36
CA PHE A 295 4.03 -5.83 10.15
C PHE A 295 5.37 -5.33 9.64
N ILE A 296 6.34 -6.24 9.41
CA ILE A 296 7.65 -5.88 8.84
C ILE A 296 7.48 -5.26 7.45
N LYS A 297 6.63 -5.83 6.59
CA LYS A 297 6.30 -5.24 5.27
C LYS A 297 5.71 -3.84 5.39
N LYS A 298 4.84 -3.60 6.38
CA LYS A 298 4.27 -2.28 6.67
C LYS A 298 5.37 -1.28 7.06
N LYS A 299 6.27 -1.65 7.99
CA LYS A 299 7.39 -0.81 8.42
C LYS A 299 8.37 -0.48 7.29
N LEU A 300 8.67 -1.45 6.43
CA LEU A 300 9.46 -1.21 5.22
C LEU A 300 8.76 -0.22 4.29
N LYS A 301 7.46 -0.38 4.04
CA LYS A 301 6.67 0.54 3.20
C LYS A 301 6.65 1.96 3.76
N GLU A 302 6.51 2.12 5.07
CA GLU A 302 6.62 3.41 5.77
C GLU A 302 8.00 4.04 5.55
N SER A 303 9.07 3.28 5.79
CA SER A 303 10.46 3.73 5.58
C SER A 303 10.76 4.14 4.14
N ILE A 304 10.30 3.37 3.15
CA ILE A 304 10.41 3.74 1.72
C ILE A 304 9.69 5.06 1.46
N THR A 305 8.46 5.21 1.94
CA THR A 305 7.66 6.40 1.69
C THR A 305 8.33 7.64 2.25
N THR A 306 8.87 7.57 3.48
CA THR A 306 9.62 8.67 4.10
C THR A 306 10.88 9.02 3.31
N THR A 307 11.67 8.02 2.94
CA THR A 307 12.93 8.22 2.20
C THR A 307 12.66 8.79 0.82
N TRP A 308 11.67 8.25 0.12
CA TRP A 308 11.26 8.72 -1.20
C TRP A 308 10.73 10.15 -1.12
N GLN A 309 9.95 10.50 -0.09
CA GLN A 309 9.44 11.86 0.10
C GLN A 309 10.57 12.86 0.33
N GLN A 310 11.58 12.48 1.13
CA GLN A 310 12.75 13.33 1.34
C GLN A 310 13.48 13.59 0.03
N GLN A 311 13.76 12.55 -0.76
CA GLN A 311 14.39 12.69 -2.06
C GLN A 311 13.55 13.51 -3.04
N TRP A 312 12.23 13.33 -3.03
CA TRP A 312 11.33 14.07 -3.89
C TRP A 312 11.32 15.56 -3.56
N SER A 313 11.30 15.90 -2.27
CA SER A 313 11.35 17.27 -1.79
C SER A 313 12.65 17.98 -2.18
N THR A 314 13.80 17.29 -2.14
CA THR A 314 15.12 17.87 -2.39
C THR A 314 15.62 17.75 -3.83
N SER A 315 15.03 16.87 -4.63
CA SER A 315 15.45 16.67 -6.02
C SER A 315 15.26 17.92 -6.86
N THR A 316 16.24 18.20 -7.74
CA THR A 316 16.19 19.24 -8.77
C THR A 316 15.48 18.76 -10.05
N LYS A 317 15.19 17.46 -10.15
CA LYS A 317 14.48 16.85 -11.28
C LYS A 317 12.98 16.77 -11.00
N GLY A 318 12.15 16.85 -12.05
CA GLY A 318 10.69 16.74 -11.91
C GLY A 318 10.02 17.87 -11.12
N ARG A 319 10.68 19.03 -10.91
CA ARG A 319 10.15 20.15 -10.10
C ARG A 319 8.77 20.63 -10.51
N ASP A 320 8.52 20.59 -11.81
CA ASP A 320 7.21 20.89 -12.39
C ASP A 320 6.11 19.96 -11.89
N VAL A 321 6.41 18.66 -11.80
CA VAL A 321 5.50 17.65 -11.25
C VAL A 321 5.44 17.77 -9.72
N HIS A 322 6.54 18.14 -9.06
CA HIS A 322 6.55 18.40 -7.61
C HIS A 322 5.62 19.55 -7.23
N GLN A 323 5.52 20.62 -8.03
CA GLN A 323 4.55 21.70 -7.77
C GLN A 323 3.10 21.20 -7.77
N LEU A 324 2.82 20.14 -8.53
CA LEU A 324 1.48 19.54 -8.64
C LEU A 324 1.25 18.44 -7.61
N CYS A 325 2.27 17.62 -7.36
CA CYS A 325 2.26 16.48 -6.47
C CYS A 325 3.43 16.58 -5.49
N PRO A 326 3.40 17.51 -4.51
CA PRO A 326 4.51 17.69 -3.57
C PRO A 326 4.63 16.52 -2.60
N THR A 327 3.51 15.83 -2.34
CA THR A 327 3.45 14.69 -1.44
C THR A 327 3.30 13.39 -2.23
N ILE A 328 4.14 12.41 -1.89
CA ILE A 328 4.11 11.07 -2.44
C ILE A 328 2.87 10.35 -1.94
N ASN A 329 2.23 9.63 -2.86
CA ASN A 329 1.04 8.85 -2.54
C ASN A 329 1.05 7.55 -3.34
N LEU A 330 1.13 6.43 -2.63
CA LEU A 330 1.19 5.08 -3.20
C LEU A 330 -0.13 4.58 -3.80
N ASN A 331 -1.21 5.32 -3.58
CA ASN A 331 -2.56 5.01 -4.08
C ASN A 331 -2.98 5.96 -5.22
N ARG A 332 -2.12 6.90 -5.61
CA ARG A 332 -2.48 7.98 -6.53
C ARG A 332 -2.08 7.60 -7.95
N ILE A 333 -3.09 7.51 -8.82
CA ILE A 333 -2.92 7.64 -10.28
C ILE A 333 -3.68 8.90 -10.67
N HIS A 334 -2.98 10.02 -10.79
CA HIS A 334 -3.60 11.24 -11.33
C HIS A 334 -3.44 11.24 -12.84
N GLY A 335 -4.56 11.46 -13.54
CA GLY A 335 -4.58 11.72 -14.98
C GLY A 335 -4.77 10.47 -15.85
N ASN A 336 -4.86 10.74 -17.15
CA ASN A 336 -4.89 9.75 -18.22
C ASN A 336 -3.80 10.11 -19.24
N PHE A 337 -3.70 9.36 -20.32
CA PHE A 337 -2.72 9.60 -21.38
C PHE A 337 -2.60 11.08 -21.83
N TYR A 338 -3.70 11.83 -21.88
CA TYR A 338 -3.70 13.24 -22.30
C TYR A 338 -3.25 14.18 -21.18
N LEU A 339 -3.82 14.02 -19.98
CA LEU A 339 -3.49 14.88 -18.85
C LEU A 339 -2.04 14.68 -18.39
N ASN A 340 -1.53 13.44 -18.46
CA ASN A 340 -0.17 13.13 -18.05
C ASN A 340 0.86 13.89 -18.89
N GLN A 341 0.62 14.08 -20.19
CA GLN A 341 1.49 14.88 -21.06
C GLN A 341 1.56 16.36 -20.61
N ILE A 342 0.42 16.96 -20.25
CA ILE A 342 0.39 18.32 -19.71
C ILE A 342 1.08 18.41 -18.34
N ILE A 343 0.81 17.43 -17.47
CA ILE A 343 1.34 17.37 -16.09
C ILE A 343 2.87 17.24 -16.09
N THR A 344 3.42 16.34 -16.90
CA THR A 344 4.87 16.10 -16.98
C THR A 344 5.58 17.08 -17.90
N GLY A 345 4.85 17.77 -18.78
CA GLY A 345 5.47 18.51 -19.87
C GLY A 345 6.06 17.59 -20.95
N HIS A 346 5.68 16.30 -20.97
CA HIS A 346 6.20 15.30 -21.92
C HIS A 346 5.22 15.00 -23.06
N GLY A 347 5.64 14.11 -23.97
CA GLY A 347 4.82 13.64 -25.09
C GLY A 347 4.79 14.67 -26.21
N ALA A 348 3.62 14.94 -26.78
CA ALA A 348 3.47 15.74 -28.00
C ALA A 348 3.65 17.27 -27.81
N ILE A 349 4.27 17.71 -26.71
CA ILE A 349 4.55 19.12 -26.44
C ILE A 349 5.81 19.54 -27.22
N GLY A 350 5.75 20.63 -27.99
CA GLY A 350 6.80 21.04 -28.92
C GLY A 350 8.20 21.14 -28.28
N THR A 351 8.32 21.77 -27.11
CA THR A 351 9.60 21.86 -26.40
C THR A 351 10.17 20.49 -25.99
N HIS A 352 9.30 19.54 -25.60
CA HIS A 352 9.70 18.15 -25.34
C HIS A 352 10.11 17.43 -26.63
N GLN A 353 9.31 17.59 -27.69
CA GLN A 353 9.54 16.98 -28.98
C GLN A 353 10.86 17.43 -29.62
N HIS A 354 11.16 18.72 -29.54
CA HIS A 354 12.45 19.28 -29.98
C HIS A 354 13.62 18.69 -29.19
N ARG A 355 13.53 18.68 -27.85
CA ARG A 355 14.61 18.19 -26.98
C ARG A 355 15.00 16.74 -27.24
N PHE A 356 14.04 15.86 -27.54
CA PHE A 356 14.29 14.42 -27.66
C PHE A 356 14.27 13.87 -29.09
N PHE A 357 13.55 14.52 -30.00
CA PHE A 357 13.35 14.05 -31.38
C PHE A 357 13.81 15.07 -32.44
N ASN A 358 14.38 16.21 -32.02
CA ASN A 358 14.81 17.29 -32.92
C ASN A 358 13.68 17.83 -33.82
N ALA A 359 12.43 17.66 -33.37
CA ALA A 359 11.24 18.17 -34.05
C ALA A 359 11.05 19.68 -33.80
N ASN A 360 10.16 20.32 -34.54
CA ASN A 360 9.89 21.75 -34.36
C ASN A 360 9.26 22.04 -32.98
N SER A 361 9.87 22.96 -32.21
CA SER A 361 9.36 23.40 -30.91
C SER A 361 8.21 24.39 -31.00
N VAL A 362 7.95 24.96 -32.19
CA VAL A 362 7.00 26.05 -32.41
C VAL A 362 5.59 25.51 -32.67
N CYS A 363 4.61 26.02 -31.92
CA CYS A 363 3.19 25.73 -32.17
C CYS A 363 2.75 26.34 -33.51
N LEU A 364 1.72 25.80 -34.16
CA LEU A 364 1.11 26.37 -35.37
C LEU A 364 0.59 27.82 -35.21
N CYS A 365 0.52 28.35 -33.99
CA CYS A 365 0.25 29.78 -33.77
C CYS A 365 1.50 30.67 -33.81
N GLY A 366 2.68 30.13 -34.12
CA GLY A 366 3.95 30.85 -34.26
C GLY A 366 4.71 31.13 -32.96
N VAL A 367 4.37 30.46 -31.84
CA VAL A 367 5.02 30.65 -30.54
C VAL A 367 5.58 29.32 -30.05
N GLU A 368 6.73 29.34 -29.36
CA GLU A 368 7.31 28.16 -28.73
C GLU A 368 6.29 27.45 -27.83
N GLU A 369 6.19 26.13 -27.98
CA GLU A 369 5.15 25.32 -27.37
C GLU A 369 5.64 24.62 -26.10
N ASP A 370 5.42 25.26 -24.96
CA ASP A 370 5.52 24.64 -23.64
C ASP A 370 4.13 24.34 -23.06
N LYS A 371 4.09 23.66 -21.90
CA LYS A 371 2.84 23.36 -21.18
C LYS A 371 2.05 24.65 -20.86
N SER A 372 2.74 25.75 -20.56
CA SER A 372 2.11 27.03 -20.20
C SER A 372 1.39 27.64 -21.40
N HIS A 373 2.02 27.54 -22.57
CA HIS A 373 1.47 27.97 -23.84
C HIS A 373 0.20 27.19 -24.16
N ILE A 374 0.23 25.87 -24.10
CA ILE A 374 -0.93 25.02 -24.39
C ILE A 374 -2.09 25.34 -23.44
N VAL A 375 -1.83 25.36 -22.13
CA VAL A 375 -2.87 25.50 -21.11
C VAL A 375 -3.41 26.93 -21.02
N TYR A 376 -2.56 27.95 -21.12
CA TYR A 376 -2.97 29.33 -20.78
C TYR A 376 -3.03 30.29 -21.97
N LYS A 377 -2.11 30.17 -22.94
CA LYS A 377 -1.80 31.28 -23.88
C LYS A 377 -2.22 31.04 -25.33
N CYS A 378 -2.16 29.80 -25.82
CA CYS A 378 -2.28 29.48 -27.24
C CYS A 378 -3.63 29.91 -27.82
N LYS A 379 -3.64 30.83 -28.80
CA LYS A 379 -4.88 31.39 -29.36
C LYS A 379 -5.80 30.33 -29.99
N ARG A 380 -5.24 29.23 -30.49
CA ARG A 380 -5.96 28.09 -31.07
C ARG A 380 -7.00 27.49 -30.11
N TRP A 381 -6.65 27.41 -28.83
CA TRP A 381 -7.47 26.73 -27.82
C TRP A 381 -8.47 27.66 -27.11
N THR A 382 -8.64 28.90 -27.57
CA THR A 382 -9.51 29.90 -26.91
C THR A 382 -10.95 29.44 -26.79
N LYS A 383 -11.51 28.79 -27.82
CA LYS A 383 -12.89 28.27 -27.78
C LYS A 383 -13.06 27.19 -26.71
N LEU A 384 -12.10 26.26 -26.61
CA LEU A 384 -12.12 25.19 -25.60
C LEU A 384 -11.96 25.76 -24.19
N ARG A 385 -11.07 26.74 -23.99
CA ARG A 385 -10.91 27.40 -22.68
C ARG A 385 -12.17 28.13 -22.26
N LYS A 386 -12.79 28.91 -23.15
CA LYS A 386 -14.09 29.57 -22.86
C LYS A 386 -15.19 28.57 -22.47
N LYS A 387 -15.18 27.37 -23.05
CA LYS A 387 -16.19 26.34 -22.78
C LYS A 387 -15.96 25.56 -21.48
N TYR A 388 -14.70 25.25 -21.16
CA TYR A 388 -14.38 24.27 -20.11
C TYR A 388 -13.63 24.84 -18.90
N PHE A 389 -12.90 25.95 -19.07
CA PHE A 389 -12.06 26.51 -18.01
C PHE A 389 -12.86 27.56 -17.19
N PRO A 390 -12.54 27.75 -15.89
CA PRO A 390 -13.13 28.82 -15.10
C PRO A 390 -12.75 30.19 -15.67
N VAL A 391 -13.59 31.21 -15.45
CA VAL A 391 -13.40 32.56 -16.02
C VAL A 391 -12.03 33.16 -15.65
N ASN A 392 -11.58 32.93 -14.41
CA ASN A 392 -10.29 33.39 -13.90
C ASN A 392 -9.14 32.40 -14.11
N TYR A 393 -9.22 31.46 -15.07
CA TYR A 393 -8.21 30.41 -15.24
C TYR A 393 -6.78 30.92 -15.44
N GLN A 394 -6.60 32.13 -15.98
CA GLN A 394 -5.27 32.74 -16.17
C GLN A 394 -4.57 33.09 -14.85
N GLN A 395 -5.33 33.20 -13.76
CA GLN A 395 -4.83 33.47 -12.41
C GLN A 395 -4.71 32.19 -11.58
N GLN A 396 -5.15 31.05 -12.10
CA GLN A 396 -5.11 29.77 -11.41
C GLN A 396 -3.82 29.01 -11.69
N THR A 397 -3.34 28.26 -10.70
CA THR A 397 -2.25 27.31 -10.91
C THR A 397 -2.74 26.08 -11.68
N LEU A 398 -1.81 25.34 -12.30
CA LEU A 398 -2.16 24.12 -13.02
C LEU A 398 -2.79 23.08 -12.07
N LEU A 399 -2.39 23.05 -10.80
CA LEU A 399 -2.99 22.18 -9.79
C LEU A 399 -4.45 22.53 -9.50
N GLN A 400 -4.78 23.82 -9.41
CA GLN A 400 -6.16 24.29 -9.24
C GLN A 400 -7.02 23.91 -10.45
N LEU A 401 -6.48 24.04 -11.67
CA LEU A 401 -7.16 23.61 -12.89
C LEU A 401 -7.34 22.08 -12.95
N LEU A 402 -6.32 21.31 -12.56
CA LEU A 402 -6.42 19.84 -12.52
C LEU A 402 -7.41 19.35 -11.45
N SER A 403 -7.62 20.12 -10.39
CA SER A 403 -8.64 19.83 -9.38
C SER A 403 -10.07 20.10 -9.90
N ASN A 404 -10.22 20.94 -10.93
CA ASN A 404 -11.51 21.23 -11.56
C ASN A 404 -11.85 20.20 -12.65
N LYS A 405 -12.97 19.48 -12.49
CA LYS A 405 -13.41 18.44 -13.43
C LYS A 405 -13.64 18.97 -14.86
N LYS A 406 -14.23 20.17 -15.02
CA LYS A 406 -14.49 20.75 -16.35
C LYS A 406 -13.18 21.16 -17.03
N ALA A 407 -12.27 21.79 -16.28
CA ALA A 407 -10.97 22.19 -16.81
C ALA A 407 -10.11 20.96 -17.22
N ARG A 408 -10.17 19.85 -16.47
CA ARG A 408 -9.58 18.56 -16.89
C ARG A 408 -10.11 18.10 -18.24
N THR A 409 -11.44 18.07 -18.43
CA THR A 409 -12.03 17.72 -19.73
C THR A 409 -11.58 18.67 -20.84
N GLY A 410 -11.48 19.98 -20.57
CA GLY A 410 -10.97 20.95 -21.54
C GLY A 410 -9.52 20.68 -21.94
N MET A 411 -8.64 20.41 -20.97
CA MET A 411 -7.24 20.05 -21.20
C MET A 411 -7.11 18.75 -22.02
N GLU A 412 -7.94 17.76 -21.74
CA GLU A 412 -8.00 16.52 -22.53
C GLU A 412 -8.44 16.79 -23.97
N CYS A 413 -9.46 17.63 -24.19
CA CYS A 413 -9.91 18.00 -25.53
C CYS A 413 -8.79 18.70 -26.32
N ILE A 414 -8.08 19.64 -25.70
CA ILE A 414 -6.94 20.34 -26.32
C ILE A 414 -5.89 19.33 -26.81
N MET A 415 -5.48 18.39 -25.95
CA MET A 415 -4.47 17.40 -26.33
C MET A 415 -4.96 16.44 -27.40
N LYS A 416 -6.24 16.04 -27.37
CA LYS A 416 -6.85 15.19 -28.41
C LYS A 416 -6.85 15.87 -29.77
N GLU A 417 -7.30 17.13 -29.84
CA GLU A 417 -7.32 17.91 -31.09
C GLU A 417 -5.90 18.13 -31.61
N LYS A 418 -4.95 18.46 -30.72
CA LYS A 418 -3.55 18.63 -31.08
C LYS A 418 -2.94 17.36 -31.66
N LEU A 419 -3.08 16.22 -30.98
CA LEU A 419 -2.55 14.93 -31.45
C LEU A 419 -3.19 14.53 -32.78
N SER A 420 -4.49 14.80 -32.96
CA SER A 420 -5.17 14.51 -34.22
C SER A 420 -4.62 15.31 -35.39
N ALA A 421 -4.24 16.59 -35.16
CA ALA A 421 -3.61 17.42 -36.18
C ALA A 421 -2.21 16.93 -36.56
N ILE A 422 -1.38 16.54 -35.58
CA ILE A 422 -0.04 15.98 -35.83
C ILE A 422 -0.14 14.71 -36.68
N MET A 423 -1.09 13.83 -36.35
CA MET A 423 -1.33 12.61 -37.13
C MET A 423 -1.94 12.84 -38.51
N GLN A 424 -2.38 14.06 -38.85
CA GLN A 424 -2.86 14.38 -40.19
C GLN A 424 -1.72 14.91 -41.06
N ASP A 425 -0.79 15.67 -40.47
CA ASP A 425 0.38 16.24 -41.17
C ASP A 425 1.47 15.19 -41.47
N GLU A 426 1.60 14.10 -40.68
CA GLU A 426 2.60 13.04 -40.91
C GLU A 426 2.22 12.03 -42.01
N PHE A 427 0.98 12.06 -42.51
CA PHE A 427 0.47 11.13 -43.54
C PHE A 427 0.14 11.81 -44.88
N THR A 428 0.55 13.07 -45.03
CA THR A 428 0.55 13.85 -46.28
C THR A 428 1.98 14.16 -46.66
#